data_AF-A0A851UUZ3-F1
#
_entry.id   AF-A0A851UUZ3-F1
#
_cell.length_a   1.000
_cell.length_b   1.000
_cell.length_c   1.000
_cell.angle_alpha   90.00
_cell.angle_beta   90.00
_cell.angle_gamma   90.00
#
_symmetry.space_group_name_H-M   'P 1'
#
loop_
_entity.id
_entity.type
_entity.pdbx_description
1 polymer ?
#
loop_
_entity_poly.entity_id
_entity_poly.type
_entity_poly.pdbx_seq_one_letter_code
_entity_poly.pdbx_strand_id
1 'polypeptide(L)'
;RGDEDTPYPTRHSEPYPLSKAQAERLVLEANGTQVSGGSRLVTLALRPTGIFGERHPLLERFYRRGRGLGGWVPRTLPRNAEHGRVYAGE
;
A
#
# COMPACT_ATOMS: atom_id res chain seq x y z
N ARG A 1 -2.53 18.31 3.02
CA ARG A 1 -3.49 17.55 2.18
C ARG A 1 -2.74 17.21 0.91
N GLY A 2 -2.48 15.92 0.66
CA GLY A 2 -1.93 15.45 -0.60
C GLY A 2 -3.04 14.72 -1.36
N ASP A 3 -3.13 14.96 -2.66
CA ASP A 3 -3.98 14.28 -3.63
C ASP A 3 -3.14 13.40 -4.55
N GLU A 4 -3.77 12.72 -5.50
CA GLU A 4 -3.12 11.82 -6.45
C GLU A 4 -2.03 12.54 -7.28
N ASP A 5 -2.20 13.84 -7.52
CA ASP A 5 -1.27 14.71 -8.26
C ASP A 5 -0.14 15.29 -7.39
N THR A 6 -0.17 15.08 -6.07
CA THR A 6 0.85 15.61 -5.17
C THR A 6 2.14 14.80 -5.31
N PRO A 7 3.27 15.40 -5.77
CA PRO A 7 4.51 14.68 -5.95
C PRO A 7 5.00 14.13 -4.62
N TYR A 8 5.04 12.81 -4.50
CA TYR A 8 5.59 12.14 -3.34
C TYR A 8 6.98 11.64 -3.71
N PRO A 9 8.05 12.07 -3.02
CA PRO A 9 9.38 11.57 -3.32
C PRO A 9 9.49 10.09 -2.92
N THR A 10 9.24 9.21 -3.89
CA THR A 10 9.18 7.77 -3.69
C THR A 10 10.60 7.19 -3.55
N ARG A 11 11.17 7.27 -2.35
CA ARG A 11 12.45 6.64 -2.04
C ARG A 11 12.22 5.28 -1.38
N HIS A 12 12.39 4.22 -2.15
CA HIS A 12 12.36 2.85 -1.64
C HIS A 12 13.75 2.48 -1.10
N SER A 13 13.92 2.49 0.23
CA SER A 13 15.16 2.04 0.88
C SER A 13 15.12 0.56 1.29
N GLU A 14 13.93 0.01 1.42
CA GLU A 14 13.72 -1.35 1.92
C GLU A 14 13.62 -2.38 0.77
N PRO A 15 14.05 -3.65 0.98
CA PRO A 15 14.03 -4.67 -0.07
C PRO A 15 12.64 -4.95 -0.67
N TYR A 16 11.60 -4.99 0.17
CA TYR A 16 10.23 -5.28 -0.29
C TYR A 16 9.68 -4.19 -1.22
N PRO A 17 9.66 -2.90 -0.85
CA PRO A 17 9.26 -1.83 -1.76
C PRO A 17 10.07 -1.77 -3.06
N LEU A 18 11.38 -2.05 -3.01
CA LEU A 18 12.23 -2.12 -4.21
C LEU A 18 11.78 -3.22 -5.17
N SER A 19 11.58 -4.44 -4.67
CA SER A 19 11.09 -5.55 -5.50
C SER A 19 9.70 -5.27 -6.10
N LYS A 20 8.83 -4.56 -5.37
CA LYS A 20 7.49 -4.20 -5.84
C LYS A 20 7.54 -3.12 -6.91
N ALA A 21 8.41 -2.12 -6.77
CA ALA A 21 8.62 -1.11 -7.80
C ALA A 21 9.20 -1.71 -9.10
N GLN A 22 10.12 -2.66 -8.98
CA GLN A 22 10.63 -3.41 -10.14
C GLN A 22 9.52 -4.23 -10.82
N ALA A 23 8.70 -4.94 -10.05
CA ALA A 23 7.59 -5.71 -10.60
C ALA A 23 6.54 -4.82 -11.30
N GLU A 24 6.21 -3.68 -10.70
CA GLU A 24 5.31 -2.68 -11.30
C GLU A 24 5.83 -2.20 -12.65
N ARG A 25 7.12 -1.86 -12.74
CA ARG A 25 7.77 -1.48 -13.99
C ARG A 25 7.66 -2.57 -15.06
N LEU A 26 7.98 -3.82 -14.72
CA LEU A 26 7.92 -4.95 -15.65
C LEU A 26 6.49 -5.19 -16.17
N VAL A 27 5.49 -5.08 -15.30
CA VAL A 27 4.07 -5.25 -15.66
C VAL A 27 3.63 -4.17 -16.64
N LEU A 28 3.99 -2.91 -16.38
CA LEU A 28 3.64 -1.79 -17.24
C LEU A 28 4.39 -1.84 -18.59
N GLU A 29 5.68 -2.20 -18.60
CA GLU A 29 6.46 -2.38 -19.83
C GLU A 29 5.91 -3.50 -20.71
N ALA A 30 5.32 -4.54 -20.13
CA ALA A 30 4.72 -5.65 -20.87
C ALA A 30 3.38 -5.29 -21.55
N ASN A 31 2.76 -4.17 -21.18
CA ASN A 31 1.45 -3.79 -21.71
C ASN A 31 1.51 -3.58 -23.23
N GLY A 32 0.58 -4.20 -23.96
CA GLY A 32 0.50 -4.12 -25.41
C GLY A 32 1.39 -5.10 -26.18
N THR A 33 2.20 -5.92 -25.50
CA THR A 33 3.04 -6.95 -26.13
C THR A 33 2.18 -7.96 -26.91
N GLN A 34 2.63 -8.35 -28.11
CA GLN A 34 1.96 -9.39 -28.88
C GLN A 34 2.15 -10.77 -28.23
N VAL A 35 1.05 -11.49 -28.05
CA VAL A 35 1.06 -12.88 -27.56
C VAL A 35 0.88 -13.85 -28.72
N SER A 36 1.24 -15.12 -28.50
CA SER A 36 0.99 -16.19 -29.47
C SER A 36 -0.51 -16.22 -29.82
N GLY A 37 -0.83 -16.24 -31.12
CA GLY A 37 -2.20 -16.10 -31.61
C GLY A 37 -2.61 -14.67 -31.99
N GLY A 38 -1.69 -13.71 -32.02
CA GLY A 38 -1.89 -12.39 -32.65
C GLY A 38 -2.66 -11.37 -31.81
N SER A 39 -3.05 -11.72 -30.58
CA SER A 39 -3.66 -10.81 -29.62
C SER A 39 -2.61 -9.94 -28.92
N ARG A 40 -3.05 -8.87 -28.23
CA ARG A 40 -2.20 -8.01 -27.39
C ARG A 40 -2.47 -8.24 -25.91
N LEU A 41 -1.42 -8.28 -25.11
CA LEU A 41 -1.52 -8.35 -23.66
C LEU A 41 -1.99 -7.01 -23.08
N VAL A 42 -2.92 -7.05 -22.13
CA VAL A 42 -3.35 -5.87 -21.37
C VAL A 42 -2.95 -6.07 -19.91
N THR A 43 -2.15 -5.16 -19.38
CA THR A 43 -1.67 -5.21 -18.01
C THR A 43 -1.90 -3.88 -17.29
N LEU A 44 -1.99 -3.96 -15.96
CA LEU A 44 -2.06 -2.81 -15.07
C LEU A 44 -1.45 -3.19 -13.72
N ALA A 45 -0.97 -2.20 -12.97
CA ALA A 45 -0.45 -2.39 -11.62
C ALA A 45 -1.27 -1.56 -10.63
N LEU A 46 -1.74 -2.20 -9.56
CA LEU A 46 -2.48 -1.55 -8.47
C LEU A 46 -1.63 -1.55 -7.20
N ARG A 47 -1.71 -0.46 -6.44
CA ARG A 47 -0.98 -0.27 -5.18
C ARG A 47 -1.95 -0.18 -3.98
N PRO A 48 -2.62 -1.29 -3.60
CA PRO A 48 -3.53 -1.27 -2.46
C PRO A 48 -2.75 -1.01 -1.17
N THR A 49 -3.26 -0.12 -0.32
CA THR A 49 -2.69 0.13 1.00
C THR A 49 -3.43 -0.65 2.08
N GLY A 50 -2.68 -1.35 2.94
CA GLY A 50 -3.18 -1.98 4.17
C GLY A 50 -4.46 -2.79 4.00
N ILE A 51 -4.36 -4.01 3.45
CA ILE A 51 -5.51 -4.91 3.31
C ILE A 51 -5.87 -5.47 4.69
N PHE A 52 -7.06 -5.10 5.20
CA PHE A 52 -7.61 -5.65 6.43
C PHE A 52 -8.26 -7.01 6.19
N GLY A 53 -8.13 -7.93 7.16
CA GLY A 53 -8.74 -9.25 7.06
C GLY A 53 -8.43 -10.13 8.27
N GLU A 54 -8.92 -11.37 8.20
CA GLU A 54 -8.61 -12.39 9.20
C GLU A 54 -7.10 -12.62 9.31
N ARG A 55 -6.61 -12.87 10.53
CA ARG A 55 -5.18 -13.07 10.84
C ARG A 55 -4.29 -11.84 10.56
N HIS A 56 -4.85 -10.64 10.46
CA HIS A 56 -4.06 -9.42 10.34
C HIS A 56 -3.25 -9.15 11.63
N PRO A 57 -1.91 -9.28 11.63
CA PRO A 57 -1.12 -9.28 12.86
C PRO A 57 -1.20 -7.97 13.66
N LEU A 58 -1.29 -6.82 12.98
CA LEU A 58 -1.43 -5.52 13.66
C LEU A 58 -2.77 -5.37 14.39
N LEU A 59 -3.89 -5.77 13.78
CA LEU A 59 -5.20 -5.71 14.41
C LEU A 59 -5.24 -6.63 15.64
N GLU A 60 -4.70 -7.84 15.52
CA GLU A 60 -4.57 -8.76 16.64
C GLU A 60 -3.70 -8.17 17.75
N ARG A 61 -2.57 -7.55 17.40
CA ARG A 61 -1.69 -6.88 18.37
C ARG A 61 -2.39 -5.72 19.08
N PHE A 62 -3.14 -4.89 18.36
CA PHE A 62 -3.91 -3.80 18.94
C PHE A 62 -4.98 -4.32 19.88
N TYR A 63 -5.71 -5.36 19.48
CA TYR A 63 -6.70 -6.01 20.31
C TYR A 63 -6.10 -6.57 21.60
N ARG A 64 -5.04 -7.38 21.51
CA ARG A 64 -4.36 -7.97 22.68
C ARG A 64 -3.83 -6.88 23.63
N ARG A 65 -3.25 -5.81 23.09
CA ARG A 65 -2.78 -4.66 23.88
C ARG A 65 -3.94 -3.95 24.60
N GLY A 66 -5.03 -3.67 23.90
CA GLY A 66 -6.21 -3.03 24.49
C GLY A 66 -6.84 -3.89 25.59
N ARG A 67 -6.93 -5.21 25.37
CA ARG A 67 -7.38 -6.16 26.39
C ARG A 67 -6.47 -6.16 27.61
N GLY A 68 -5.15 -6.12 27.44
CA GLY A 68 -4.18 -6.03 28.53
C GLY A 68 -4.27 -4.71 29.32
N LEU A 69 -4.76 -3.64 28.70
CA LEU A 69 -5.00 -2.34 29.34
C LEU A 69 -6.43 -2.22 29.91
N GLY A 70 -7.12 -3.34 30.16
CA GLY A 70 -8.48 -3.31 30.72
C GLY A 70 -9.55 -2.82 29.73
N GLY A 71 -9.30 -2.96 28.42
CA GLY A 71 -10.20 -2.51 27.36
C GLY A 71 -9.86 -1.12 26.78
N TRP A 72 -8.81 -0.46 27.28
CA TRP A 72 -8.41 0.87 26.83
C TRP A 72 -7.41 0.81 25.68
N VAL A 73 -7.68 1.53 24.59
CA VAL A 73 -6.72 1.71 23.47
C VAL A 73 -6.28 3.18 23.46
N PRO A 74 -5.10 3.51 24.02
CA PRO A 74 -4.66 4.90 24.12
C PRO A 74 -4.38 5.48 22.74
N ARG A 75 -4.82 6.72 22.52
CA ARG A 75 -4.58 7.45 21.28
C ARG A 75 -3.09 7.78 21.17
N THR A 76 -2.46 7.35 20.09
CA THR A 76 -1.02 7.58 19.83
C THR A 76 -0.74 8.79 18.94
N LEU A 77 -1.77 9.44 18.40
CA LEU A 77 -1.67 10.59 17.51
C LEU A 77 -2.28 11.86 18.15
N PRO A 78 -1.81 13.07 17.79
CA PRO A 78 -2.43 14.35 18.18
C PRO A 78 -3.90 14.48 17.76
N ARG A 79 -4.68 15.38 18.39
CA ARG A 79 -6.10 15.63 18.03
C ARG A 79 -6.29 16.18 16.62
N ASN A 80 -5.30 16.90 16.13
CA ASN A 80 -5.25 17.53 14.82
C ASN A 80 -4.51 16.68 13.78
N ALA A 81 -4.15 15.44 14.12
CA ALA A 81 -3.50 14.55 13.17
C ALA A 81 -4.53 14.02 12.18
N GLU A 82 -4.41 14.45 10.93
CA GLU A 82 -5.13 13.86 9.81
C GLU A 82 -4.32 12.69 9.26
N HIS A 83 -4.95 11.52 9.13
CA HIS A 83 -4.32 10.32 8.59
C HIS A 83 -5.01 9.93 7.28
N GLY A 84 -4.39 10.29 6.15
CA GLY A 84 -4.75 9.75 4.83
C GLY A 84 -4.01 8.44 4.62
N ARG A 85 -4.74 7.31 4.55
CA ARG A 85 -4.17 6.02 4.14
C ARG A 85 -4.04 5.87 2.61
N VAL A 86 -4.53 6.88 1.89
CA VAL A 86 -4.54 6.93 0.43
C VAL A 86 -3.19 7.46 -0.03
N TYR A 87 -2.57 6.73 -0.95
CA TYR A 87 -1.34 7.12 -1.59
C TYR A 87 -1.58 8.39 -2.41
N ALA A 88 -0.78 9.42 -2.16
CA ALA A 88 -0.63 10.60 -3.00
C ALA A 88 0.69 10.37 -3.74
N GLY A 89 0.68 10.20 -5.04
CA GLY A 89 1.91 9.98 -5.80
C GLY A 89 1.65 9.42 -7.19
N GLU A 90 2.34 10.02 -8.16
CA GLU A 90 2.63 9.48 -9.47
C GLU A 90 4.01 8.79 -9.49
#